data_AF-A0A519RXT7-F1
#
_entry.id   AF-A0A519RXT7-F1
#
_cell.length_a   1.000
_cell.length_b   1.000
_cell.length_c   1.000
_cell.angle_alpha   90.00
_cell.angle_beta   90.00
_cell.angle_gamma   90.00
#
_symmetry.space_group_name_H-M   'P 1'
#
loop_
_entity.id
_entity.type
_entity.pdbx_description
1 polymer ?
#
loop_
_entity_poly.entity_id
_entity_poly.type
_entity_poly.pdbx_seq_one_letter_code
_entity_poly.pdbx_strand_id
1 'polypeptide(L)'
;MLALLGLYAGSRVAEAAEVAPVREFVVYSIPRRSVVGFWQGAAPEFVMTDSLALSETERTYRLKPSLILRRARQPRYCVGWQGAAVPTRLVGAPSPADSTRRYPPAPVVLASWRGLRVAFVSGRLRRLAAGAAPLVPADIVVLRRNARVYPDGLAAHFGLRARVVFDSSCKRWYIARQDTALRAAGFRTWDVNEQGAFTYSLTARR
;
A
#
# COMPACT_ATOMS: atom_id res chain seq x y z
N MET A 1 -3.71 -49.76 -14.83
CA MET A 1 -4.66 -48.63 -14.79
C MET A 1 -4.59 -47.81 -13.50
N LEU A 2 -4.40 -48.43 -12.32
CA LEU A 2 -4.26 -47.72 -11.02
C LEU A 2 -3.03 -46.81 -10.90
N ALA A 3 -1.88 -47.18 -11.50
CA ALA A 3 -0.65 -46.38 -11.43
C ALA A 3 -0.74 -45.01 -12.14
N LEU A 4 -1.52 -44.93 -13.23
CA LEU A 4 -1.74 -43.69 -13.99
C LEU A 4 -2.63 -42.70 -13.22
N LEU A 5 -3.62 -43.20 -12.48
CA LEU A 5 -4.46 -42.38 -11.60
C LEU A 5 -3.68 -41.83 -10.40
N GLY A 6 -2.76 -42.62 -9.83
CA GLY A 6 -1.85 -42.17 -8.76
C GLY A 6 -0.90 -41.07 -9.21
N LEU A 7 -0.32 -41.18 -10.42
CA LEU A 7 0.53 -40.13 -11.01
C LEU A 7 -0.25 -38.85 -11.32
N TYR A 8 -1.49 -38.98 -11.82
CA TYR A 8 -2.33 -37.83 -12.16
C TYR A 8 -2.91 -37.13 -10.92
N ALA A 9 -3.23 -37.90 -9.86
CA ALA A 9 -3.63 -37.34 -8.57
C ALA A 9 -2.44 -36.67 -7.87
N GLY A 10 -1.24 -37.27 -7.95
CA GLY A 10 -0.01 -36.70 -7.40
C GLY A 10 0.39 -35.38 -8.06
N SER A 11 0.23 -35.25 -9.38
CA SER A 11 0.54 -34.00 -10.09
C SER A 11 -0.41 -32.86 -9.73
N ARG A 12 -1.70 -33.15 -9.51
CA ARG A 12 -2.70 -32.17 -9.07
C ARG A 12 -2.46 -31.67 -7.64
N VAL A 13 -2.02 -32.54 -6.75
CA VAL A 13 -1.66 -32.17 -5.36
C VAL A 13 -0.36 -31.37 -5.35
N ALA A 14 0.61 -31.70 -6.21
CA ALA A 14 1.84 -30.92 -6.37
C ALA A 14 1.58 -29.53 -6.99
N GLU A 15 0.75 -29.41 -8.04
CA GLU A 15 0.32 -28.12 -8.60
C GLU A 15 -0.47 -27.28 -7.58
N ALA A 16 -1.31 -27.92 -6.77
CA ALA A 16 -2.06 -27.24 -5.70
C ALA A 16 -1.15 -26.80 -4.54
N ALA A 17 -0.06 -27.53 -4.29
CA ALA A 17 0.94 -27.20 -3.28
C ALA A 17 1.96 -26.14 -3.76
N GLU A 18 2.22 -26.06 -5.07
CA GLU A 18 3.13 -25.05 -5.66
C GLU A 18 2.54 -23.63 -5.61
N VAL A 19 1.21 -23.51 -5.54
CA VAL A 19 0.54 -22.26 -5.19
C VAL A 19 0.49 -22.11 -3.67
N ALA A 20 1.66 -21.97 -3.03
CA ALA A 20 1.70 -21.45 -1.68
C ALA A 20 0.86 -20.15 -1.66
N PRO A 21 -0.04 -19.94 -0.68
CA PRO A 21 -0.94 -18.81 -0.70
C PRO A 21 -0.11 -17.52 -0.64
N VAL A 22 0.10 -16.90 -1.81
CA VAL A 22 0.85 -15.65 -1.94
C VAL A 22 0.12 -14.60 -1.13
N ARG A 23 0.77 -14.13 -0.08
CA ARG A 23 0.28 -13.05 0.78
C ARG A 23 1.12 -11.84 0.50
N GLU A 24 0.59 -10.92 -0.29
CA GLU A 24 1.34 -9.76 -0.75
C GLU A 24 0.55 -8.48 -0.59
N PHE A 25 1.23 -7.45 -0.11
CA PHE A 25 0.75 -6.09 -0.20
C PHE A 25 1.41 -5.41 -1.40
N VAL A 26 0.61 -4.76 -2.24
CA VAL A 26 1.09 -4.10 -3.46
C VAL A 26 0.61 -2.65 -3.52
N VAL A 27 1.50 -1.71 -3.80
CA VAL A 27 1.14 -0.33 -4.20
C VAL A 27 1.33 -0.21 -5.71
N TYR A 28 0.24 0.03 -6.44
CA TYR A 28 0.23 -0.01 -7.89
C TYR A 28 0.68 1.31 -8.52
N SER A 29 1.41 1.20 -9.63
CA SER A 29 1.76 2.32 -10.48
C SER A 29 0.61 2.69 -11.43
N ILE A 30 -0.42 3.35 -10.90
CA ILE A 30 -1.54 3.89 -11.70
C ILE A 30 -1.42 5.41 -11.74
N PRO A 31 -1.17 6.01 -12.92
CA PRO A 31 -0.89 7.44 -13.03
C PRO A 31 -1.89 8.33 -12.29
N ARG A 32 -1.39 9.16 -11.36
CA ARG A 32 -2.19 10.12 -10.56
C ARG A 32 -3.21 9.48 -9.60
N ARG A 33 -3.23 8.16 -9.45
CA ARG A 33 -4.15 7.43 -8.56
C ARG A 33 -3.42 6.81 -7.39
N SER A 34 -4.17 6.56 -6.32
CA SER A 34 -3.67 5.89 -5.12
C SER A 34 -4.35 4.54 -4.95
N VAL A 35 -3.77 3.47 -5.49
CA VAL A 35 -4.37 2.12 -5.46
C VAL A 35 -3.43 1.11 -4.85
N VAL A 36 -3.97 0.34 -3.90
CA VAL A 36 -3.25 -0.78 -3.27
C VAL A 36 -4.01 -2.08 -3.44
N GLY A 37 -3.30 -3.20 -3.44
CA GLY A 37 -3.86 -4.54 -3.44
C GLY A 37 -3.37 -5.34 -2.25
N PHE A 38 -4.29 -6.02 -1.59
CA PHE A 38 -4.05 -6.99 -0.54
C PHE A 38 -4.34 -8.38 -1.12
N TRP A 39 -3.29 -9.08 -1.50
CA TRP A 39 -3.36 -10.37 -2.18
C TRP A 39 -3.39 -11.51 -1.19
N GLN A 40 -4.43 -12.34 -1.23
CA GLN A 40 -4.49 -13.61 -0.52
C GLN A 40 -4.70 -14.74 -1.53
N GLY A 41 -3.60 -15.31 -2.02
CA GLY A 41 -3.65 -16.26 -3.13
C GLY A 41 -4.33 -15.66 -4.35
N ALA A 42 -5.35 -16.34 -4.88
CA ALA A 42 -6.12 -15.91 -6.04
C ALA A 42 -7.27 -14.93 -5.74
N ALA A 43 -7.43 -14.46 -4.49
CA ALA A 43 -8.50 -13.55 -4.09
C ALA A 43 -7.91 -12.21 -3.60
N PRO A 44 -7.62 -11.26 -4.51
CA PRO A 44 -7.16 -9.94 -4.11
C PRO A 44 -8.30 -9.01 -3.71
N GLU A 45 -8.02 -8.15 -2.74
CA GLU A 45 -8.82 -6.97 -2.46
C GLU A 45 -8.05 -5.70 -2.84
N PHE A 46 -8.60 -4.91 -3.76
CA PHE A 46 -8.06 -3.62 -4.16
C PHE A 46 -8.76 -2.49 -3.42
N VAL A 47 -7.97 -1.55 -2.92
CA VAL A 47 -8.47 -0.34 -2.26
C VAL A 47 -8.00 0.89 -3.02
N MET A 48 -8.95 1.66 -3.53
CA MET A 48 -8.73 2.98 -4.13
C MET A 48 -8.68 4.00 -2.99
N THR A 49 -7.51 4.15 -2.41
CA THR A 49 -7.31 4.95 -1.20
C THR A 49 -7.56 6.45 -1.41
N ASP A 50 -7.64 6.90 -2.67
CA ASP A 50 -8.04 8.24 -3.11
C ASP A 50 -9.56 8.47 -3.14
N SER A 51 -10.35 7.43 -2.82
CA SER A 51 -11.81 7.40 -2.85
C SER A 51 -12.40 7.71 -4.24
N LEU A 52 -11.65 7.40 -5.30
CA LEU A 52 -12.11 7.54 -6.67
C LEU A 52 -12.15 6.16 -7.34
N ALA A 53 -13.25 5.83 -7.99
CA ALA A 53 -13.36 4.59 -8.75
C ALA A 53 -12.40 4.60 -9.95
N LEU A 54 -11.80 3.45 -10.26
CA LEU A 54 -10.98 3.31 -11.46
C LEU A 54 -11.85 3.19 -12.71
N SER A 55 -11.47 3.91 -13.76
CA SER A 55 -11.98 3.69 -15.12
C SER A 55 -11.64 2.28 -15.62
N GLU A 56 -12.34 1.83 -16.65
CA GLU A 56 -12.02 0.55 -17.30
C GLU A 56 -10.61 0.55 -17.91
N THR A 57 -10.17 1.66 -18.47
CA THR A 57 -8.82 1.85 -19.01
C THR A 57 -7.75 1.67 -17.92
N GLU A 58 -7.89 2.36 -16.78
CA GLU A 58 -6.95 2.23 -15.65
C GLU A 58 -6.88 0.78 -15.14
N ARG A 59 -8.03 0.10 -15.04
CA ARG A 59 -8.09 -1.32 -14.65
C ARG A 59 -7.41 -2.22 -15.68
N THR A 60 -7.70 -2.02 -16.96
CA THR A 60 -7.24 -2.91 -18.04
C THR A 60 -5.74 -2.89 -18.22
N TYR A 61 -5.11 -1.72 -18.13
CA TYR A 61 -3.67 -1.61 -18.41
C TYR A 61 -2.77 -1.81 -17.19
N ARG A 62 -3.29 -1.65 -15.95
CA ARG A 62 -2.46 -1.68 -14.73
C ARG A 62 -2.84 -2.76 -13.72
N LEU A 63 -4.10 -3.22 -13.72
CA LEU A 63 -4.57 -4.24 -12.78
C LEU A 63 -4.84 -5.59 -13.45
N LYS A 64 -5.54 -5.63 -14.59
CA LYS A 64 -5.88 -6.89 -15.30
C LYS A 64 -4.66 -7.77 -15.59
N PRO A 65 -3.50 -7.26 -16.03
CA PRO A 65 -2.33 -8.12 -16.25
C PRO A 65 -1.92 -8.86 -14.97
N SER A 66 -1.90 -8.16 -13.83
CA SER A 66 -1.58 -8.78 -12.54
C SER A 66 -2.62 -9.82 -12.10
N LEU A 67 -3.89 -9.60 -12.43
CA LEU A 67 -4.98 -10.54 -12.13
C LEU A 67 -4.88 -11.82 -12.96
N ILE A 68 -4.58 -11.69 -14.26
CA ILE A 68 -4.43 -12.82 -15.18
C ILE A 68 -3.22 -13.66 -14.77
N LEU A 69 -2.06 -13.02 -14.58
CA LEU A 69 -0.82 -13.71 -14.19
C LEU A 69 -0.98 -14.50 -12.89
N ARG A 70 -1.77 -13.97 -11.96
CA ARG A 70 -2.02 -14.58 -10.64
C ARG A 70 -3.27 -15.44 -10.59
N ARG A 71 -3.90 -15.70 -11.75
CA ARG A 71 -5.14 -16.49 -11.91
C ARG A 71 -6.21 -16.09 -10.89
N ALA A 72 -6.36 -14.79 -10.65
CA ALA A 72 -7.26 -14.27 -9.64
C ALA A 72 -8.72 -14.61 -9.98
N ARG A 73 -9.47 -15.15 -9.03
CA ARG A 73 -10.82 -15.68 -9.29
C ARG A 73 -11.95 -14.77 -8.82
N GLN A 74 -11.72 -13.85 -7.88
CA GLN A 74 -12.75 -12.95 -7.35
C GLN A 74 -12.13 -11.64 -6.83
N PRO A 75 -11.63 -10.74 -7.71
CA PRO A 75 -11.08 -9.48 -7.26
C PRO A 75 -12.17 -8.59 -6.66
N ARG A 76 -11.97 -8.15 -5.41
CA ARG A 76 -12.81 -7.13 -4.77
C ARG A 76 -12.23 -5.75 -5.04
N TYR A 77 -13.09 -4.77 -5.32
CA TYR A 77 -12.70 -3.38 -5.54
C TYR A 77 -13.45 -2.49 -4.57
N CYS A 78 -12.72 -1.80 -3.70
CA CYS A 78 -13.27 -0.92 -2.68
C CYS A 78 -12.87 0.53 -2.98
N VAL A 79 -13.86 1.41 -3.11
CA VAL A 79 -13.63 2.85 -3.27
C VAL A 79 -13.46 3.47 -1.89
N GLY A 80 -12.24 3.91 -1.59
CA GLY A 80 -11.87 4.29 -0.23
C GLY A 80 -11.82 3.08 0.71
N TRP A 81 -11.72 3.37 2.01
CA TRP A 81 -11.61 2.34 3.05
C TRP A 81 -12.97 1.78 3.51
N GLN A 82 -14.06 2.48 3.19
CA GLN A 82 -15.40 2.05 3.56
C GLN A 82 -15.77 0.78 2.78
N GLY A 83 -16.08 -0.31 3.49
CA GLY A 83 -16.42 -1.60 2.89
C GLY A 83 -15.21 -2.46 2.47
N ALA A 84 -13.99 -2.00 2.70
CA ALA A 84 -12.80 -2.85 2.61
C ALA A 84 -12.78 -3.84 3.78
N ALA A 85 -12.43 -5.10 3.51
CA ALA A 85 -12.29 -6.12 4.54
C ALA A 85 -11.02 -5.91 5.39
N VAL A 86 -10.05 -5.15 4.88
CA VAL A 86 -8.86 -4.75 5.65
C VAL A 86 -9.22 -3.77 6.76
N PRO A 87 -8.98 -4.14 8.04
CA PRO A 87 -9.19 -3.23 9.16
C PRO A 87 -8.37 -1.95 9.03
N THR A 88 -9.01 -0.81 9.27
CA THR A 88 -8.36 0.49 9.30
C THR A 88 -8.68 1.24 10.58
N ARG A 89 -7.70 2.04 11.03
CA ARG A 89 -7.87 2.95 12.17
C ARG A 89 -7.36 4.34 11.78
N LEU A 90 -8.09 5.37 12.20
CA LEU A 90 -7.59 6.74 12.14
C LEU A 90 -6.54 6.94 13.23
N VAL A 91 -5.32 7.28 12.84
CA VAL A 91 -4.20 7.54 13.77
C VAL A 91 -3.81 9.01 13.81
N GLY A 92 -4.50 9.83 13.00
CA GLY A 92 -4.56 11.26 13.17
C GLY A 92 -5.80 11.79 12.45
N ALA A 93 -6.72 12.38 13.21
CA ALA A 93 -7.91 13.01 12.65
C ALA A 93 -7.52 14.21 11.77
N PRO A 94 -8.33 14.55 10.75
CA PRO A 94 -8.14 15.79 10.00
C PRO A 94 -8.22 16.99 10.95
N SER A 95 -7.14 17.77 11.08
CA SER A 95 -7.14 19.00 11.87
C SER A 95 -7.27 20.21 10.94
N PRO A 96 -8.16 21.18 11.23
CA PRO A 96 -8.21 22.45 10.51
C PRO A 96 -6.85 23.17 10.48
N ALA A 97 -6.00 22.98 11.50
CA ALA A 97 -4.65 23.55 11.54
C ALA A 97 -3.69 22.98 10.47
N ASP A 98 -4.00 21.80 9.94
CA ASP A 98 -3.29 21.18 8.83
C ASP A 98 -3.85 21.64 7.46
N SER A 99 -4.98 22.38 7.45
CA SER A 99 -5.58 22.93 6.25
C SER A 99 -4.74 24.08 5.69
N THR A 100 -4.62 24.12 4.37
CA THR A 100 -4.09 25.26 3.62
C THR A 100 -4.91 25.42 2.34
N ARG A 101 -4.83 26.58 1.67
CA ARG A 101 -5.43 26.78 0.33
C ARG A 101 -5.11 25.66 -0.66
N ARG A 102 -3.95 25.02 -0.52
CA ARG A 102 -3.46 23.97 -1.44
C ARG A 102 -3.73 22.54 -0.95
N TYR A 103 -3.98 22.33 0.35
CA TYR A 103 -4.14 21.02 0.94
C TYR A 103 -5.29 21.03 1.96
N PRO A 104 -6.43 20.39 1.64
CA PRO A 104 -7.46 20.18 2.65
C PRO A 104 -6.92 19.28 3.77
N PRO A 105 -7.47 19.38 4.98
CA PRO A 105 -7.06 18.54 6.09
C PRO A 105 -7.37 17.08 5.74
N ALA A 106 -6.38 16.22 5.92
CA ALA A 106 -6.50 14.81 5.58
C ALA A 106 -6.19 13.92 6.79
N PRO A 107 -6.90 12.79 6.93
CA PRO A 107 -6.61 11.83 7.97
C PRO A 107 -5.31 11.09 7.68
N VAL A 108 -4.66 10.60 8.74
CA VAL A 108 -3.72 9.49 8.63
C VAL A 108 -4.48 8.21 8.93
N VAL A 109 -4.44 7.27 7.98
CA VAL A 109 -5.09 5.97 8.10
C VAL A 109 -4.04 4.91 8.30
N LEU A 110 -4.17 4.10 9.34
CA LEU A 110 -3.36 2.90 9.54
C LEU A 110 -4.19 1.68 9.15
N ALA A 111 -3.80 1.00 8.08
CA ALA A 111 -4.35 -0.29 7.70
C ALA A 111 -3.55 -1.41 8.36
N SER A 112 -4.24 -2.40 8.93
CA SER A 112 -3.61 -3.58 9.55
C SER A 112 -4.07 -4.83 8.83
N TRP A 113 -3.15 -5.54 8.20
CA TRP A 113 -3.47 -6.73 7.41
C TRP A 113 -2.46 -7.84 7.67
N ARG A 114 -2.92 -8.94 8.29
CA ARG A 114 -2.10 -10.13 8.58
C ARG A 114 -0.78 -9.81 9.31
N GLY A 115 -0.83 -8.84 10.24
CA GLY A 115 0.34 -8.37 10.98
C GLY A 115 1.13 -7.26 10.29
N LEU A 116 0.89 -6.99 9.00
CA LEU A 116 1.43 -5.83 8.31
C LEU A 116 0.69 -4.56 8.72
N ARG A 117 1.43 -3.51 9.06
CA ARG A 117 0.89 -2.18 9.36
C ARG A 117 1.32 -1.20 8.28
N VAL A 118 0.35 -0.67 7.55
CA VAL A 118 0.58 0.27 6.47
C VAL A 118 -0.08 1.59 6.81
N ALA A 119 0.74 2.64 6.95
CA ALA A 119 0.26 4.00 7.16
C ALA A 119 0.05 4.71 5.83
N PHE A 120 -1.13 5.28 5.62
CA PHE A 120 -1.47 6.10 4.47
C PHE A 120 -1.51 7.55 4.89
N VAL A 121 -0.63 8.33 4.28
CA VAL A 121 -0.34 9.69 4.68
C VAL A 121 -0.61 10.61 3.50
N SER A 122 -1.48 11.59 3.71
CA SER A 122 -1.78 12.63 2.74
C SER A 122 -1.94 13.98 3.43
N GLY A 123 -1.89 15.06 2.66
CA GLY A 123 -2.01 16.41 3.21
C GLY A 123 -0.81 16.83 4.03
N ARG A 124 -0.99 17.74 4.98
CA ARG A 124 0.07 18.24 5.85
C ARG A 124 0.03 17.52 7.20
N LEU A 125 1.20 17.14 7.70
CA LEU A 125 1.36 16.55 9.02
C LEU A 125 2.08 17.50 9.96
N ARG A 126 1.60 18.73 10.11
CA ARG A 126 2.21 19.66 11.08
C ARG A 126 2.06 19.12 12.50
N ARG A 127 0.97 18.40 12.77
CA ARG A 127 0.73 17.66 14.01
C ARG A 127 1.75 16.55 14.33
N LEU A 128 2.50 16.04 13.34
CA LEU A 128 3.60 15.10 13.60
C LEU A 128 4.95 15.80 13.78
N ALA A 129 5.02 17.11 13.53
CA ALA A 129 6.27 17.89 13.61
C ALA A 129 6.59 18.39 15.04
N ALA A 130 5.73 18.11 16.01
CA ALA A 130 5.98 18.33 17.43
C ALA A 130 5.74 16.99 18.14
N GLY A 131 6.66 16.54 18.99
CA GLY A 131 6.69 15.22 19.65
C GLY A 131 5.54 14.89 20.60
N ALA A 132 4.33 15.40 20.35
CA ALA A 132 3.11 15.19 21.11
C ALA A 132 2.27 13.99 20.60
N ALA A 133 2.53 13.48 19.40
CA ALA A 133 1.79 12.34 18.87
C ALA A 133 2.41 11.02 19.34
N PRO A 134 1.62 10.05 19.83
CA PRO A 134 2.15 8.75 20.26
C PRO A 134 2.84 8.03 19.09
N LEU A 135 3.86 7.23 19.40
CA LEU A 135 4.48 6.33 18.44
C LEU A 135 3.44 5.30 17.98
N VAL A 136 3.16 5.28 16.68
CA VAL A 136 2.29 4.34 16.01
C VAL A 136 3.13 3.61 14.95
N PRO A 137 3.80 2.51 15.32
CA PRO A 137 4.76 1.89 14.43
C PRO A 137 4.08 1.37 13.17
N ALA A 138 4.69 1.64 12.02
CA ALA A 138 4.26 1.14 10.72
C ALA A 138 5.43 0.42 10.04
N ASP A 139 5.12 -0.64 9.30
CA ASP A 139 6.12 -1.37 8.53
C ASP A 139 6.33 -0.68 7.17
N ILE A 140 5.25 -0.08 6.64
CA ILE A 140 5.25 0.71 5.40
C ILE A 140 4.50 2.03 5.63
N VAL A 141 5.06 3.12 5.12
CA VAL A 141 4.40 4.44 5.05
C VAL A 141 4.21 4.81 3.58
N VAL A 142 2.97 4.87 3.13
CA VAL A 142 2.59 5.31 1.79
C VAL A 142 2.30 6.81 1.82
N LEU A 143 3.18 7.59 1.20
CA LEU A 143 3.00 9.03 1.00
C LEU A 143 2.19 9.26 -0.27
N ARG A 144 1.15 10.08 -0.15
CA ARG A 144 0.17 10.34 -1.20
C ARG A 144 -0.06 11.82 -1.39
N ARG A 145 -0.46 12.22 -2.60
CA ARG A 145 -0.89 13.57 -2.98
C ARG A 145 0.07 14.67 -2.49
N ASN A 146 1.38 14.44 -2.63
CA ASN A 146 2.44 15.34 -2.18
C ASN A 146 2.37 15.68 -0.68
N ALA A 147 2.20 14.67 0.16
CA ALA A 147 2.09 14.84 1.60
C ALA A 147 3.24 15.70 2.18
N ARG A 148 2.92 16.77 2.89
CA ARG A 148 3.93 17.60 3.52
C ARG A 148 4.34 16.98 4.86
N VAL A 149 5.42 16.21 4.79
CA VAL A 149 6.05 15.51 5.91
C VAL A 149 7.46 16.02 6.16
N TYR A 150 7.91 15.88 7.41
CA TYR A 150 9.29 16.14 7.84
C TYR A 150 9.89 14.83 8.34
N PRO A 151 11.15 14.50 8.00
CA PRO A 151 11.74 13.22 8.37
C PRO A 151 11.69 12.91 9.87
N ASP A 152 12.04 13.87 10.73
CA ASP A 152 12.04 13.68 12.18
C ASP A 152 10.65 13.36 12.74
N GLY A 153 9.63 14.07 12.26
CA GLY A 153 8.24 13.79 12.65
C GLY A 153 7.75 12.44 12.15
N LEU A 154 8.20 12.01 10.96
CA LEU A 154 7.90 10.69 10.44
C LEU A 154 8.57 9.58 11.28
N ALA A 155 9.82 9.81 11.68
CA ALA A 155 10.59 8.90 12.51
C ALA A 155 10.00 8.78 13.93
N ALA A 156 9.65 9.92 14.53
CA ALA A 156 9.02 9.96 15.85
C ALA A 156 7.66 9.23 15.86
N HIS A 157 6.89 9.34 14.78
CA HIS A 157 5.55 8.77 14.73
C HIS A 157 5.48 7.32 14.24
N PHE A 158 6.26 6.94 13.22
CA PHE A 158 6.19 5.59 12.62
C PHE A 158 7.43 4.73 12.88
N GLY A 159 8.51 5.32 13.38
CA GLY A 159 9.83 4.69 13.50
C GLY A 159 10.63 4.73 12.19
N LEU A 160 11.97 4.66 12.34
CA LEU A 160 12.91 4.69 11.20
C LEU A 160 12.94 3.39 10.36
N ARG A 161 12.42 2.29 10.91
CA ARG A 161 12.42 0.99 10.21
C ARG A 161 11.40 0.90 9.08
N ALA A 162 10.40 1.79 9.09
CA ALA A 162 9.35 1.83 8.10
C ALA A 162 9.92 2.07 6.70
N ARG A 163 9.41 1.33 5.70
CA ARG A 163 9.72 1.63 4.30
C ARG A 163 8.77 2.71 3.79
N VAL A 164 9.32 3.80 3.28
CA VAL A 164 8.52 4.90 2.73
C VAL A 164 8.28 4.67 1.25
N VAL A 165 7.03 4.72 0.83
CA VAL A 165 6.62 4.50 -0.56
C VAL A 165 5.93 5.75 -1.07
N PHE A 166 6.44 6.34 -2.15
CA PHE A 166 5.76 7.39 -2.89
C PHE A 166 4.81 6.74 -3.89
N ASP A 167 3.50 6.97 -3.72
CA ASP A 167 2.53 6.43 -4.66
C ASP A 167 2.46 7.26 -5.96
N SER A 168 1.68 6.79 -6.93
CA SER A 168 1.55 7.46 -8.22
C SER A 168 0.77 8.77 -8.21
N SER A 169 0.22 9.19 -7.05
CA SER A 169 -0.40 10.50 -6.90
C SER A 169 0.60 11.60 -6.53
N CYS A 170 1.84 11.24 -6.22
CA CYS A 170 2.94 12.17 -5.98
C CYS A 170 3.54 12.73 -7.29
N LYS A 171 3.87 14.02 -7.29
CA LYS A 171 4.53 14.70 -8.41
C LYS A 171 6.04 14.48 -8.35
N ARG A 172 6.69 14.35 -9.51
CA ARG A 172 8.14 14.10 -9.62
C ARG A 172 9.01 15.09 -8.83
N TRP A 173 8.74 16.39 -8.91
CA TRP A 173 9.49 17.40 -8.14
C TRP A 173 9.38 17.19 -6.62
N TYR A 174 8.22 16.73 -6.14
CA TYR A 174 7.99 16.47 -4.73
C TYR A 174 8.76 15.23 -4.29
N ILE A 175 8.75 14.18 -5.11
CA ILE A 175 9.47 12.94 -4.85
C ILE A 175 10.97 13.22 -4.78
N ALA A 176 11.56 13.86 -5.80
CA ALA A 176 12.99 14.18 -5.82
C ALA A 176 13.45 14.92 -4.55
N ARG A 177 12.65 15.90 -4.10
CA ARG A 177 12.95 16.65 -2.87
C ARG A 177 12.81 15.80 -1.61
N GLN A 178 11.71 15.07 -1.47
CA GLN A 178 11.44 14.30 -0.25
C GLN A 178 12.26 13.03 -0.15
N ASP A 179 12.56 12.38 -1.27
CA ASP A 179 13.40 11.19 -1.34
C ASP A 179 14.79 11.51 -0.76
N THR A 180 15.40 12.60 -1.23
CA THR A 180 16.68 13.10 -0.73
C THR A 180 16.64 13.32 0.79
N ALA A 181 15.63 14.06 1.28
CA ALA A 181 15.51 14.38 2.71
C ALA A 181 15.26 13.14 3.59
N LEU A 182 14.42 12.21 3.13
CA LEU A 182 14.09 10.98 3.87
C LEU A 182 15.26 10.00 3.89
N ARG A 183 15.98 9.84 2.77
CA ARG A 183 17.19 9.01 2.72
C ARG A 183 18.29 9.57 3.60
N ALA A 184 18.49 10.89 3.61
CA ALA A 184 19.45 11.54 4.50
C ALA A 184 19.12 11.28 5.99
N ALA A 185 17.84 11.14 6.34
CA ALA A 185 17.39 10.76 7.67
C ALA A 185 17.38 9.24 7.93
N GLY A 186 17.90 8.42 7.01
CA GLY A 186 18.04 6.97 7.18
C GLY A 186 16.83 6.13 6.75
N PHE A 187 15.80 6.73 6.15
CA PHE A 187 14.67 5.95 5.61
C PHE A 187 15.05 5.22 4.32
N ARG A 188 14.46 4.03 4.16
CA ARG A 188 14.40 3.36 2.85
C ARG A 188 13.19 3.85 2.09
N THR A 189 13.39 4.32 0.87
CA THR A 189 12.33 4.87 0.04
C THR A 189 12.06 4.01 -1.20
N TRP A 190 10.89 4.17 -1.81
CA TRP A 190 10.51 3.58 -3.09
C TRP A 190 9.63 4.55 -3.88
N ASP A 191 9.99 4.86 -5.11
CA ASP A 191 9.15 5.64 -6.03
C ASP A 191 8.43 4.70 -6.98
N VAL A 192 7.11 4.60 -6.83
CA VAL A 192 6.29 3.72 -7.66
C VAL A 192 6.28 4.14 -9.14
N ASN A 193 6.50 5.41 -9.44
CA ASN A 193 6.48 5.92 -10.81
C ASN A 193 7.76 5.57 -11.58
N GLU A 194 8.90 5.55 -10.91
CA GLU A 194 10.21 5.23 -11.51
C GLU A 194 10.56 3.75 -11.38
N GLN A 195 10.22 3.10 -10.27
CA GLN A 195 10.61 1.72 -9.96
C GLN A 195 9.47 0.71 -10.20
N GLY A 196 8.30 1.18 -10.62
CA GLY A 196 7.11 0.34 -10.79
C GLY A 196 6.43 -0.02 -9.48
N ALA A 197 5.49 -0.97 -9.54
CA ALA A 197 4.69 -1.35 -8.38
C ALA A 197 5.58 -1.79 -7.20
N PHE A 198 5.28 -1.26 -6.01
CA PHE A 198 5.93 -1.70 -4.79
C PHE A 198 5.25 -2.96 -4.29
N THR A 199 5.99 -4.05 -4.08
CA THR A 199 5.48 -5.31 -3.54
C THR A 199 6.16 -5.66 -2.22
N TYR A 200 5.36 -6.08 -1.25
CA TYR A 200 5.80 -6.60 0.04
C TYR A 200 5.19 -7.98 0.28
N SER A 201 6.02 -9.02 0.25
CA SER A 201 5.61 -10.39 0.52
C SER A 201 5.61 -10.67 2.02
N LEU A 202 4.47 -11.10 2.54
CA LEU A 202 4.33 -11.61 3.89
C LEU A 202 4.74 -13.08 3.87
N THR A 203 5.91 -13.38 4.45
CA THR A 203 6.28 -14.76 4.71
C THR A 203 5.18 -15.40 5.57
N ALA A 204 4.62 -16.52 5.11
CA ALA A 204 3.71 -17.29 5.94
C ALA A 204 4.49 -17.72 7.18
N ARG A 205 4.17 -17.15 8.35
CA ARG A 205 4.58 -17.76 9.62
C ARG A 205 3.99 -19.17 9.62
N ARG A 206 4.89 -20.16 9.64
CA ARG A 206 4.55 -21.57 9.86
C ARG A 206 3.94 -21.72 11.24
#